data_AF-A0A539DXJ9-F1
#
_entry.id   AF-A0A539DXJ9-F1
#
_cell.length_a   1.000
_cell.length_b   1.000
_cell.length_c   1.000
_cell.angle_alpha   90.00
_cell.angle_beta   90.00
_cell.angle_gamma   90.00
#
_symmetry.space_group_name_H-M   'P 1'
#
loop_
_entity.id
_entity.type
_entity.pdbx_description
1 polymer ?
#
loop_
_entity_poly.entity_id
_entity_poly.type
_entity_poly.pdbx_seq_one_letter_code
_entity_poly.pdbx_strand_id
1 'polypeptide(L)'
;FGAKPTAFEVKRGDPGTGASDLVSSPYVTREYQVCMKCHSNYSYDTPPALGSFSGGTPPGIAGVTSNGAELSTPPAAGYSVDFQANNHRSWHPVMNNTGREPAVRGVSSPNIWLTPFNAAVGQQTMYCTDCHGNDTEPGTVIPTGGVNGNVWGPHGSENVFLLKGPWSNQTGSNRQDDLCFKCHDYSQYGRIIDTPGGNNPVDALESGFKRVTTGGAAGSCIGGSVETNAHLAHGWYLGTQPGNQPLRCTYCHVAVPHGWKNKVFLANLNDVGLEAGLPSGTQVRNKTEARYYKYPYYNGAVLKVRSFARSGEWLDTNCGSAGPPGNGIVGSNWMRGSGGNSEACTNPP
;
A
#
# COMPACT_ATOMS: atom_id res chain seq x y z
N PHE A 1 -4.36 -15.94 11.83
CA PHE A 1 -2.90 -16.06 11.78
C PHE A 1 -2.59 -17.50 12.15
N GLY A 2 -2.57 -18.36 11.13
CA GLY A 2 -2.73 -19.79 11.31
C GLY A 2 -1.68 -20.54 10.51
N ALA A 3 -0.84 -21.25 11.27
CA ALA A 3 0.22 -22.18 10.87
C ALA A 3 1.29 -21.65 9.90
N LYS A 4 2.56 -21.82 10.31
CA LYS A 4 3.70 -21.76 9.40
C LYS A 4 3.52 -22.85 8.32
N PRO A 5 3.95 -22.62 7.05
CA PRO A 5 4.06 -23.68 6.05
C PRO A 5 4.68 -24.95 6.63
N THR A 6 4.01 -26.08 6.44
CA THR A 6 4.45 -27.40 6.95
C THR A 6 5.18 -28.22 5.89
N ALA A 7 5.17 -27.77 4.64
CA ALA A 7 5.80 -28.44 3.52
C ALA A 7 6.34 -27.40 2.52
N PHE A 8 7.46 -27.74 1.89
CA PHE A 8 8.11 -26.91 0.88
C PHE A 8 8.45 -27.77 -0.34
N GLU A 9 8.15 -27.26 -1.52
CA GLU A 9 8.65 -27.82 -2.77
C GLU A 9 10.05 -27.25 -3.03
N VAL A 10 11.08 -28.08 -2.87
CA VAL A 10 12.47 -27.65 -3.06
C VAL A 10 12.85 -27.78 -4.54
N LYS A 11 13.03 -26.63 -5.19
CA LYS A 11 13.50 -26.55 -6.57
C LYS A 11 15.02 -26.33 -6.63
N ARG A 12 15.74 -27.08 -7.47
CA ARG A 12 17.21 -27.01 -7.59
C ARG A 12 17.72 -27.52 -8.94
N GLY A 13 18.96 -27.16 -9.28
CA GLY A 13 19.67 -27.65 -10.48
C GLY A 13 19.72 -26.63 -11.62
N ASP A 14 20.63 -26.86 -12.56
CA ASP A 14 20.69 -26.19 -13.85
C ASP A 14 19.86 -27.02 -14.84
N PRO A 15 18.80 -26.44 -15.44
CA PRO A 15 17.94 -27.22 -16.32
C PRO A 15 18.48 -27.34 -17.76
N GLY A 16 19.59 -26.67 -18.08
CA GLY A 16 20.19 -26.66 -19.41
C GLY A 16 19.39 -25.82 -20.43
N THR A 17 19.90 -25.78 -21.65
CA THR A 17 19.27 -25.03 -22.75
C THR A 17 17.94 -25.63 -23.18
N GLY A 18 16.93 -24.79 -23.41
CA GLY A 18 15.60 -25.23 -23.86
C GLY A 18 14.71 -25.78 -22.75
N ALA A 19 15.14 -25.66 -21.50
CA ALA A 19 14.38 -25.99 -20.32
C ALA A 19 13.01 -25.29 -20.29
N SER A 20 11.99 -26.02 -19.81
CA SER A 20 10.66 -25.47 -19.57
C SER A 20 10.68 -24.37 -18.50
N ASP A 21 9.95 -23.29 -18.74
CA ASP A 21 9.75 -22.17 -17.82
C ASP A 21 8.50 -22.35 -16.93
N LEU A 22 7.87 -23.53 -16.93
CA LEU A 22 6.71 -23.80 -16.11
C LEU A 22 7.04 -23.69 -14.62
N VAL A 23 6.09 -23.17 -13.84
CA VAL A 23 6.25 -23.05 -12.39
C VAL A 23 6.38 -24.42 -11.70
N SER A 24 5.86 -25.47 -12.32
CA SER A 24 5.93 -26.86 -11.85
C SER A 24 7.27 -27.55 -12.13
N SER A 25 8.20 -26.91 -12.84
CA SER A 25 9.52 -27.49 -13.12
C SER A 25 10.32 -27.75 -11.83
N PRO A 26 11.15 -28.81 -11.75
CA PRO A 26 11.90 -29.16 -10.53
C PRO A 26 13.07 -28.22 -10.20
N TYR A 27 13.28 -27.19 -11.01
CA TYR A 27 14.33 -26.17 -10.90
C TYR A 27 13.71 -24.77 -10.83
N VAL A 28 14.51 -23.77 -10.45
CA VAL A 28 14.04 -22.40 -10.28
C VAL A 28 13.65 -21.82 -11.64
N THR A 29 12.41 -21.34 -11.76
CA THR A 29 11.87 -20.68 -12.95
C THR A 29 11.34 -19.28 -12.66
N ARG A 30 11.25 -18.88 -11.39
CA ARG A 30 10.77 -17.56 -10.96
C ARG A 30 11.63 -17.04 -9.82
N GLU A 31 11.87 -15.73 -9.80
CA GLU A 31 12.71 -15.08 -8.78
C GLU A 31 12.17 -15.26 -7.36
N TYR A 32 10.84 -15.19 -7.15
CA TYR A 32 10.26 -15.39 -5.82
C TYR A 32 10.62 -16.75 -5.19
N GLN A 33 10.90 -17.78 -6.01
CA GLN A 33 11.28 -19.11 -5.51
C GLN A 33 12.65 -19.05 -4.81
N VAL A 34 13.54 -18.15 -5.23
CA VAL A 34 14.82 -17.89 -4.57
C VAL A 34 14.59 -17.06 -3.30
N CYS A 35 13.79 -15.99 -3.38
CA CYS A 35 13.55 -15.10 -2.25
C CYS A 35 12.84 -15.81 -1.09
N MET A 36 11.84 -16.65 -1.39
CA MET A 36 11.09 -17.40 -0.38
C MET A 36 11.95 -18.43 0.36
N LYS A 37 13.12 -18.82 -0.17
CA LYS A 37 14.09 -19.61 0.58
C LYS A 37 14.48 -18.92 1.88
N CYS A 38 14.58 -17.59 1.88
CA CYS A 38 14.98 -16.75 3.02
C CYS A 38 13.78 -16.04 3.71
N HIS A 39 12.67 -15.87 3.00
CA HIS A 39 11.46 -15.19 3.50
C HIS A 39 10.36 -16.15 3.96
N SER A 40 10.71 -17.41 4.21
CA SER A 40 9.82 -18.39 4.82
C SER A 40 10.51 -19.10 5.97
N ASN A 41 9.73 -19.84 6.74
CA ASN A 41 10.24 -20.73 7.79
C ASN A 41 11.00 -21.95 7.23
N TYR A 42 11.35 -21.98 5.94
CA TYR A 42 12.30 -22.94 5.37
C TYR A 42 13.74 -22.64 5.78
N SER A 43 14.12 -21.35 5.84
CA SER A 43 15.49 -20.91 6.11
C SER A 43 15.88 -20.93 7.59
N TYR A 44 14.91 -20.81 8.48
CA TYR A 44 15.17 -20.68 9.91
C TYR A 44 13.96 -21.13 10.74
N ASP A 45 14.25 -21.85 11.82
CA ASP A 45 13.26 -22.11 12.87
C ASP A 45 13.10 -20.87 13.77
N THR A 46 14.23 -20.20 14.03
CA THR A 46 14.33 -18.96 14.81
C THR A 46 14.97 -17.87 13.96
N PRO A 47 14.27 -16.75 13.70
CA PRO A 47 14.80 -15.69 12.83
C PRO A 47 16.01 -14.99 13.45
N PRO A 48 16.99 -14.53 12.65
CA PRO A 48 18.18 -13.87 13.16
C PRO A 48 17.82 -12.57 13.89
N ALA A 49 18.52 -12.28 14.99
CA ALA A 49 18.31 -11.06 15.74
C ALA A 49 18.63 -9.81 14.90
N LEU A 50 17.89 -8.72 15.11
CA LEU A 50 18.18 -7.44 14.46
C LEU A 50 19.58 -6.94 14.85
N GLY A 51 20.32 -6.40 13.87
CA GLY A 51 21.70 -5.96 14.07
C GLY A 51 22.72 -7.06 14.36
N SER A 52 22.36 -8.34 14.21
CA SER A 52 23.29 -9.45 14.50
C SER A 52 24.46 -9.57 13.52
N PHE A 53 24.41 -8.87 12.37
CA PHE A 53 25.48 -8.84 11.38
C PHE A 53 25.53 -7.49 10.65
N SER A 54 26.70 -7.14 10.13
CA SER A 54 26.91 -5.93 9.32
C SER A 54 26.08 -5.98 8.04
N GLY A 55 25.31 -4.94 7.75
CA GLY A 55 24.36 -4.88 6.62
C GLY A 55 22.98 -5.48 6.92
N GLY A 56 22.75 -6.04 8.12
CA GLY A 56 21.43 -6.44 8.59
C GLY A 56 20.57 -5.25 9.02
N THR A 57 19.27 -5.47 9.20
CA THR A 57 18.36 -4.41 9.69
C THR A 57 18.74 -4.02 11.12
N PRO A 58 19.03 -2.73 11.41
CA PRO A 58 19.39 -2.27 12.76
C PRO A 58 18.30 -2.56 13.80
N PRO A 59 18.68 -2.78 15.07
CA PRO A 59 17.73 -2.86 16.17
C PRO A 59 17.12 -1.48 16.44
N GLY A 60 15.92 -1.45 17.03
CA GLY A 60 15.26 -0.19 17.42
C GLY A 60 14.52 0.53 16.29
N ILE A 61 14.50 -0.01 15.06
CA ILE A 61 13.60 0.48 14.02
C ILE A 61 12.17 0.13 14.43
N ALA A 62 11.38 1.16 14.69
CA ALA A 62 10.01 1.02 15.15
C ALA A 62 9.23 0.13 14.19
N GLY A 63 8.84 -1.04 14.70
CA GLY A 63 8.03 -1.99 13.95
C GLY A 63 8.71 -3.08 13.18
N VAL A 64 10.03 -3.17 13.29
CA VAL A 64 10.79 -4.30 12.80
C VAL A 64 10.93 -5.32 13.90
N THR A 65 10.59 -6.58 13.60
CA THR A 65 10.95 -7.72 14.42
C THR A 65 11.99 -8.56 13.67
N SER A 66 12.68 -9.45 14.38
CA SER A 66 13.66 -10.39 13.81
C SER A 66 13.12 -11.22 12.64
N ASN A 67 11.80 -11.35 12.52
CA ASN A 67 11.14 -12.18 11.52
C ASN A 67 10.94 -11.43 10.18
N GLY A 68 11.45 -10.20 10.06
CA GLY A 68 10.97 -9.25 9.05
C GLY A 68 9.47 -9.00 9.23
N ALA A 69 8.86 -8.23 8.34
CA ALA A 69 7.41 -8.30 8.18
C ALA A 69 7.08 -9.63 7.48
N GLU A 70 7.25 -10.75 8.21
CA GLU A 70 7.10 -12.09 7.67
C GLU A 70 5.75 -12.18 6.94
N LEU A 71 5.77 -12.85 5.79
CA LEU A 71 4.65 -13.14 4.91
C LEU A 71 3.61 -13.98 5.67
N SER A 72 2.90 -13.37 6.60
CA SER A 72 1.81 -14.03 7.28
C SER A 72 0.67 -14.13 6.28
N THR A 73 0.38 -15.38 5.92
CA THR A 73 -0.81 -15.82 5.21
C THR A 73 -1.98 -14.89 5.52
N PRO A 74 -2.67 -14.37 4.48
CA PRO A 74 -3.90 -13.61 4.70
C PRO A 74 -4.80 -14.45 5.60
N PRO A 75 -5.42 -13.90 6.67
CA PRO A 75 -6.08 -14.72 7.68
C PRO A 75 -6.98 -15.78 7.05
N ALA A 76 -6.51 -17.03 7.09
CA ALA A 76 -7.34 -18.21 6.94
C ALA A 76 -7.86 -18.50 8.34
N ALA A 77 -9.19 -18.65 8.43
CA ALA A 77 -9.99 -18.72 9.66
C ALA A 77 -10.15 -17.38 10.40
N GLY A 78 -11.34 -16.78 10.25
CA GLY A 78 -11.85 -15.75 11.17
C GLY A 78 -12.47 -14.51 10.52
N TYR A 79 -12.23 -14.27 9.23
CA TYR A 79 -12.92 -13.22 8.49
C TYR A 79 -13.32 -13.75 7.14
N SER A 80 -14.62 -13.88 6.94
CA SER A 80 -15.13 -13.64 5.60
C SER A 80 -14.68 -12.22 5.23
N VAL A 81 -13.79 -12.09 4.24
CA VAL A 81 -13.63 -10.81 3.54
C VAL A 81 -14.99 -10.32 2.97
N ASP A 82 -16.00 -11.21 2.92
CA ASP A 82 -17.44 -10.94 2.72
C ASP A 82 -18.13 -10.17 3.86
N PHE A 83 -17.41 -9.42 4.68
CA PHE A 83 -18.08 -8.36 5.46
C PHE A 83 -18.51 -7.19 4.57
N GLN A 84 -17.93 -6.97 3.39
CA GLN A 84 -18.32 -5.83 2.55
C GLN A 84 -18.30 -6.18 1.07
N ALA A 85 -19.47 -6.07 0.43
CA ALA A 85 -19.57 -5.95 -1.01
C ALA A 85 -18.45 -5.01 -1.51
N ASN A 86 -17.76 -5.42 -2.58
CA ASN A 86 -16.69 -4.65 -3.22
C ASN A 86 -15.35 -4.55 -2.46
N ASN A 87 -15.16 -5.25 -1.33
CA ASN A 87 -13.83 -5.44 -0.72
C ASN A 87 -13.18 -6.74 -1.21
N HIS A 88 -11.86 -6.76 -1.32
CA HIS A 88 -11.09 -7.93 -1.75
C HIS A 88 -9.66 -7.83 -1.23
N ARG A 89 -8.94 -8.95 -1.14
CA ARG A 89 -7.52 -8.90 -0.79
C ARG A 89 -6.72 -8.08 -1.82
N SER A 90 -5.68 -7.40 -1.37
CA SER A 90 -4.74 -6.71 -2.24
C SER A 90 -3.37 -7.33 -2.14
N TRP A 91 -2.64 -7.30 -3.25
CA TRP A 91 -1.28 -7.79 -3.36
C TRP A 91 -0.66 -7.16 -4.62
N HIS A 92 0.65 -7.03 -4.61
CA HIS A 92 1.42 -6.86 -5.83
C HIS A 92 1.68 -8.24 -6.46
N PRO A 93 1.62 -8.39 -7.79
CA PRO A 93 1.57 -9.69 -8.46
C PRO A 93 2.95 -10.37 -8.54
N VAL A 94 3.52 -10.79 -7.41
CA VAL A 94 4.83 -11.45 -7.38
C VAL A 94 4.76 -12.94 -7.73
N MET A 95 3.69 -13.62 -7.30
CA MET A 95 3.50 -15.06 -7.56
C MET A 95 2.41 -15.34 -8.58
N ASN A 96 1.42 -14.44 -8.70
CA ASN A 96 0.29 -14.62 -9.58
C ASN A 96 -0.25 -13.26 -10.04
N ASN A 97 -0.89 -13.26 -11.20
CA ASN A 97 -1.57 -12.10 -11.74
C ASN A 97 -2.65 -11.60 -10.77
N THR A 98 -3.01 -10.32 -10.88
CA THR A 98 -4.12 -9.79 -10.08
C THR A 98 -5.47 -10.00 -10.76
N GLY A 99 -5.48 -10.26 -12.08
CA GLY A 99 -6.69 -10.36 -12.92
C GLY A 99 -7.47 -9.04 -13.04
N ARG A 100 -7.03 -7.98 -12.36
CA ARG A 100 -7.67 -6.66 -12.40
C ARG A 100 -7.01 -5.90 -13.53
N GLU A 101 -7.72 -5.55 -14.58
CA GLU A 101 -7.23 -4.66 -15.64
C GLU A 101 -7.59 -3.19 -15.34
N PRO A 102 -7.13 -2.18 -16.11
CA PRO A 102 -7.48 -0.78 -15.87
C PRO A 102 -8.99 -0.54 -15.75
N ALA A 103 -9.80 -1.14 -16.63
CA ALA A 103 -11.25 -1.05 -16.60
C ALA A 103 -11.85 -1.57 -15.28
N VAL A 104 -11.39 -2.73 -14.80
CA VAL A 104 -11.81 -3.31 -13.50
C VAL A 104 -11.43 -2.40 -12.32
N ARG A 105 -10.35 -1.62 -12.46
CA ARG A 105 -9.95 -0.62 -11.47
C ARG A 105 -10.66 0.72 -11.61
N GLY A 106 -11.52 0.92 -12.60
CA GLY A 106 -12.15 2.22 -12.85
C GLY A 106 -11.14 3.30 -13.23
N VAL A 107 -10.08 2.91 -13.96
CA VAL A 107 -8.99 3.77 -14.41
C VAL A 107 -9.09 3.91 -15.95
N SER A 108 -9.06 5.14 -16.46
CA SER A 108 -9.18 5.41 -17.90
C SER A 108 -7.85 5.28 -18.68
N SER A 109 -6.71 5.37 -17.98
CA SER A 109 -5.38 5.27 -18.57
C SER A 109 -4.42 4.50 -17.67
N PRO A 110 -3.67 3.51 -18.21
CA PRO A 110 -2.68 2.77 -17.41
C PRO A 110 -1.47 3.64 -17.03
N ASN A 111 -1.32 4.83 -17.59
CA ASN A 111 -0.21 5.75 -17.29
C ASN A 111 -0.31 6.42 -15.91
N ILE A 112 -1.31 6.07 -15.12
CA ILE A 112 -1.27 6.32 -13.67
C ILE A 112 -0.15 5.49 -12.99
N TRP A 113 0.36 4.45 -13.68
CA TRP A 113 1.59 3.74 -13.36
C TRP A 113 2.70 4.10 -14.36
N LEU A 114 3.94 3.97 -13.92
CA LEU A 114 5.12 4.23 -14.75
C LEU A 114 5.52 3.00 -15.56
N THR A 115 6.21 3.22 -16.68
CA THR A 115 6.83 2.14 -17.47
C THR A 115 7.86 1.38 -16.63
N PRO A 116 7.91 0.03 -16.68
CA PRO A 116 7.13 -0.88 -17.53
C PRO A 116 5.78 -1.33 -16.94
N PHE A 117 5.43 -0.87 -15.74
CA PHE A 117 4.27 -1.35 -14.98
C PHE A 117 2.91 -0.95 -15.56
N ASN A 118 2.88 0.00 -16.50
CA ASN A 118 1.70 0.39 -17.28
C ASN A 118 1.37 -0.55 -18.45
N ALA A 119 2.27 -1.46 -18.87
CA ALA A 119 2.11 -2.20 -20.13
C ALA A 119 1.09 -3.34 -20.07
N ALA A 120 1.04 -4.10 -18.97
CA ALA A 120 0.22 -5.31 -18.84
C ALA A 120 -0.56 -5.34 -17.52
N VAL A 121 -1.12 -4.19 -17.14
CA VAL A 121 -1.80 -3.98 -15.85
C VAL A 121 -2.87 -5.06 -15.62
N GLY A 122 -2.70 -5.86 -14.56
CA GLY A 122 -3.56 -6.97 -14.22
C GLY A 122 -2.94 -8.34 -14.45
N GLN A 123 -2.10 -8.44 -15.48
CA GLN A 123 -1.49 -9.67 -15.97
C GLN A 123 0.01 -9.72 -15.71
N GLN A 124 0.65 -8.57 -15.47
CA GLN A 124 2.08 -8.47 -15.22
C GLN A 124 2.49 -9.22 -13.96
N THR A 125 3.70 -9.75 -13.97
CA THR A 125 4.41 -10.20 -12.76
C THR A 125 5.31 -9.06 -12.30
N MET A 126 5.32 -8.80 -10.98
CA MET A 126 6.33 -7.95 -10.36
C MET A 126 7.42 -8.84 -9.75
N TYR A 127 8.66 -8.42 -9.90
CA TYR A 127 9.79 -9.05 -9.26
C TYR A 127 9.97 -8.51 -7.84
N CYS A 128 10.43 -9.34 -6.92
CA CYS A 128 10.89 -8.94 -5.61
C CYS A 128 11.94 -7.82 -5.76
N THR A 129 12.80 -7.95 -6.77
CA THR A 129 13.78 -6.94 -7.14
C THR A 129 13.21 -5.63 -7.67
N ASP A 130 11.94 -5.53 -8.05
CA ASP A 130 11.32 -4.24 -8.40
C ASP A 130 11.17 -3.34 -7.17
N CYS A 131 11.07 -3.93 -5.98
CA CYS A 131 11.03 -3.19 -4.71
C CYS A 131 12.32 -3.31 -3.90
N HIS A 132 13.02 -4.45 -4.00
CA HIS A 132 14.21 -4.75 -3.23
C HIS A 132 15.48 -4.67 -4.08
N GLY A 133 16.37 -3.74 -3.75
CA GLY A 133 17.66 -3.62 -4.39
C GLY A 133 18.32 -2.28 -4.15
N ASN A 134 19.43 -2.06 -4.86
CA ASN A 134 20.13 -0.79 -4.79
C ASN A 134 19.19 0.39 -5.09
N ASP A 135 19.42 1.51 -4.43
CA ASP A 135 18.65 2.73 -4.61
C ASP A 135 18.70 3.17 -6.07
N THR A 136 17.57 3.67 -6.57
CA THR A 136 17.41 4.08 -7.97
C THR A 136 16.94 5.52 -8.04
N GLU A 137 17.10 6.14 -9.21
CA GLU A 137 16.54 7.46 -9.47
C GLU A 137 15.00 7.47 -9.37
N PRO A 138 14.36 8.65 -9.17
CA PRO A 138 12.91 8.77 -9.19
C PRO A 138 12.28 8.19 -10.47
N GLY A 139 11.17 7.48 -10.30
CA GLY A 139 10.39 6.97 -11.43
C GLY A 139 10.97 5.76 -12.17
N THR A 140 12.00 5.10 -11.65
CA THR A 140 12.57 3.89 -12.26
C THR A 140 12.99 2.86 -11.23
N VAL A 141 12.89 1.58 -11.57
CA VAL A 141 13.46 0.46 -10.79
C VAL A 141 14.80 -0.01 -11.35
N ILE A 142 15.36 0.67 -12.35
CA ILE A 142 16.62 0.27 -12.99
C ILE A 142 17.81 0.88 -12.23
N PRO A 143 18.79 0.08 -11.77
CA PRO A 143 20.00 0.61 -11.14
C PRO A 143 20.78 1.57 -12.04
N THR A 144 21.42 2.57 -11.44
CA THR A 144 22.29 3.52 -12.14
C THR A 144 23.40 2.78 -12.88
N GLY A 145 23.55 3.06 -14.19
CA GLY A 145 24.48 2.35 -15.09
C GLY A 145 23.91 1.06 -15.72
N GLY A 146 22.66 0.69 -15.44
CA GLY A 146 21.96 -0.41 -16.08
C GLY A 146 22.55 -1.78 -15.75
N VAL A 147 22.63 -2.67 -16.74
CA VAL A 147 23.13 -4.05 -16.55
C VAL A 147 24.61 -4.12 -16.14
N ASN A 148 25.39 -3.08 -16.42
CA ASN A 148 26.81 -2.98 -16.09
C ASN A 148 27.09 -1.97 -14.95
N GLY A 149 26.03 -1.45 -14.33
CA GLY A 149 26.11 -0.43 -13.32
C GLY A 149 26.10 -0.99 -11.90
N ASN A 150 25.43 -0.26 -11.02
CA ASN A 150 25.15 -0.68 -9.65
C ASN A 150 24.54 -2.10 -9.60
N VAL A 151 24.89 -2.85 -8.55
CA VAL A 151 24.46 -4.26 -8.41
C VAL A 151 22.94 -4.39 -8.47
N TRP A 152 22.48 -5.39 -9.24
CA TRP A 152 21.08 -5.75 -9.30
C TRP A 152 20.67 -6.59 -8.09
N GLY A 153 19.45 -6.35 -7.62
CA GLY A 153 18.85 -7.10 -6.51
C GLY A 153 19.30 -6.68 -5.11
N PRO A 154 18.88 -7.43 -4.08
CA PRO A 154 18.78 -6.93 -2.70
C PRO A 154 20.13 -6.64 -2.02
N HIS A 155 21.25 -7.11 -2.56
CA HIS A 155 22.55 -7.09 -1.89
C HIS A 155 23.31 -5.76 -1.97
N GLY A 156 22.71 -4.69 -2.50
CA GLY A 156 23.37 -3.39 -2.65
C GLY A 156 22.57 -2.19 -2.15
N SER A 157 21.46 -2.41 -1.44
CA SER A 157 20.64 -1.31 -0.94
C SER A 157 21.23 -0.66 0.31
N GLU A 158 21.21 0.67 0.34
CA GLU A 158 21.50 1.46 1.55
C GLU A 158 20.23 1.74 2.38
N ASN A 159 19.05 1.41 1.85
CA ASN A 159 17.78 1.58 2.54
C ASN A 159 17.45 0.39 3.46
N VAL A 160 16.72 0.66 4.53
CA VAL A 160 16.18 -0.37 5.43
C VAL A 160 15.31 -1.36 4.63
N PHE A 161 15.37 -2.65 4.99
CA PHE A 161 14.72 -3.76 4.28
C PHE A 161 15.21 -3.98 2.85
N LEU A 162 16.36 -3.42 2.51
CA LEU A 162 16.99 -3.54 1.21
C LEU A 162 16.13 -2.96 0.08
N LEU A 163 15.46 -1.83 0.32
CA LEU A 163 14.52 -1.22 -0.61
C LEU A 163 15.21 -0.34 -1.68
N LYS A 164 14.60 -0.24 -2.86
CA LYS A 164 15.06 0.63 -3.96
C LYS A 164 14.75 2.12 -3.79
N GLY A 165 14.14 2.48 -2.67
CA GLY A 165 13.77 3.85 -2.36
C GLY A 165 13.47 3.98 -0.87
N PRO A 166 13.57 5.20 -0.32
CA PRO A 166 13.15 5.46 1.03
C PRO A 166 11.68 5.10 1.23
N TRP A 167 11.36 4.62 2.43
CA TRP A 167 10.00 4.30 2.79
C TRP A 167 9.74 4.56 4.28
N SER A 168 8.77 5.43 4.57
CA SER A 168 8.51 5.93 5.92
C SER A 168 7.07 6.43 6.08
N ASN A 169 6.69 6.93 7.27
CA ASN A 169 5.40 7.61 7.44
C ASN A 169 5.38 9.04 6.89
N GLN A 170 6.41 9.44 6.15
CA GLN A 170 6.44 10.66 5.35
C GLN A 170 6.33 10.37 3.85
N THR A 171 6.18 9.10 3.44
CA THR A 171 5.99 8.78 2.02
C THR A 171 4.71 9.40 1.48
N GLY A 172 4.83 10.11 0.35
CA GLY A 172 3.78 10.96 -0.23
C GLY A 172 3.87 12.43 0.15
N SER A 173 4.72 12.80 1.11
CA SER A 173 4.87 14.18 1.62
C SER A 173 5.85 15.02 0.80
N ASN A 174 5.57 15.23 -0.48
CA ASN A 174 6.49 15.88 -1.42
C ASN A 174 7.82 15.13 -1.65
N ARG A 175 7.80 13.81 -1.52
CA ARG A 175 8.96 12.93 -1.72
C ARG A 175 8.71 12.04 -2.93
N GLN A 176 9.20 12.47 -4.09
CA GLN A 176 8.95 11.80 -5.38
C GLN A 176 9.88 10.60 -5.61
N ASP A 177 10.94 10.51 -4.83
CA ASP A 177 11.97 9.47 -4.87
C ASP A 177 11.63 8.25 -4.00
N ASP A 178 10.65 8.38 -3.09
CA ASP A 178 10.19 7.31 -2.21
C ASP A 178 9.66 6.08 -2.99
N LEU A 179 9.78 4.90 -2.38
CA LEU A 179 9.59 3.59 -3.00
C LEU A 179 8.35 3.45 -3.90
N CYS A 180 7.20 3.97 -3.46
CA CYS A 180 5.94 3.84 -4.21
C CYS A 180 6.02 4.47 -5.60
N PHE A 181 6.77 5.57 -5.72
CA PHE A 181 6.84 6.39 -6.92
C PHE A 181 7.86 5.86 -7.93
N LYS A 182 8.54 4.75 -7.65
CA LYS A 182 9.26 3.98 -8.68
C LYS A 182 8.31 3.31 -9.67
N CYS A 183 7.04 3.09 -9.28
CA CYS A 183 6.03 2.41 -10.10
C CYS A 183 4.73 3.20 -10.25
N HIS A 184 4.37 4.04 -9.29
CA HIS A 184 3.18 4.88 -9.32
C HIS A 184 3.53 6.30 -9.73
N ASP A 185 2.76 6.90 -10.63
CA ASP A 185 3.02 8.28 -11.05
C ASP A 185 2.78 9.25 -9.88
N TYR A 186 3.86 9.91 -9.42
CA TYR A 186 3.81 10.88 -8.33
C TYR A 186 2.80 11.99 -8.59
N SER A 187 2.70 12.45 -9.84
CA SER A 187 1.77 13.48 -10.25
C SER A 187 0.31 13.06 -10.02
N GLN A 188 0.00 11.76 -9.96
CA GLN A 188 -1.35 11.24 -9.79
C GLN A 188 -1.67 10.84 -8.34
N TYR A 189 -0.65 10.52 -7.53
CA TYR A 189 -0.84 9.97 -6.18
C TYR A 189 -0.26 10.82 -5.05
N GLY A 190 0.85 11.53 -5.27
CA GLY A 190 1.60 12.26 -4.24
C GLY A 190 1.59 13.78 -4.41
N ARG A 191 1.11 14.29 -5.56
CA ARG A 191 1.10 15.72 -5.88
C ARG A 191 0.34 16.53 -4.82
N ILE A 192 1.01 17.55 -4.30
CA ILE A 192 0.36 18.63 -3.54
C ILE A 192 -0.12 19.66 -4.56
N ILE A 193 -1.38 20.08 -4.46
CA ILE A 193 -1.96 21.11 -5.31
C ILE A 193 -2.08 22.37 -4.46
N ASP A 194 -1.45 23.45 -4.90
CA ASP A 194 -1.34 24.69 -4.11
C ASP A 194 -2.53 25.65 -4.27
N THR A 195 -3.51 25.33 -5.13
CA THR A 195 -4.65 26.21 -5.42
C THR A 195 -5.98 25.69 -4.86
N PRO A 196 -6.49 26.29 -3.77
CA PRO A 196 -7.85 26.09 -3.24
C PRO A 196 -8.99 26.07 -4.25
N GLY A 197 -9.70 24.94 -4.32
CA GLY A 197 -10.93 24.81 -5.11
C GLY A 197 -10.75 24.87 -6.63
N GLY A 198 -9.51 24.70 -7.12
CA GLY A 198 -9.20 24.73 -8.54
C GLY A 198 -9.82 23.58 -9.33
N ASN A 199 -9.94 23.78 -10.65
CA ASN A 199 -10.23 22.71 -11.61
C ASN A 199 -9.22 21.58 -11.47
N ASN A 200 -9.57 20.38 -11.96
CA ASN A 200 -8.61 19.30 -12.12
C ASN A 200 -7.32 19.80 -12.81
N PRO A 201 -6.13 19.39 -12.35
CA PRO A 201 -4.93 19.52 -13.15
C PRO A 201 -5.19 18.97 -14.56
N VAL A 202 -4.67 19.65 -15.58
CA VAL A 202 -4.91 19.28 -16.99
C VAL A 202 -4.42 17.87 -17.33
N ASP A 203 -3.49 17.36 -16.54
CA ASP A 203 -2.87 16.04 -16.64
C ASP A 203 -3.45 15.03 -15.61
N ALA A 204 -4.54 15.37 -14.93
CA ALA A 204 -5.20 14.46 -13.99
C ALA A 204 -5.80 13.26 -14.73
N LEU A 205 -5.36 12.06 -14.36
CA LEU A 205 -5.89 10.80 -14.87
C LEU A 205 -6.94 10.25 -13.91
N GLU A 206 -7.94 9.53 -14.45
CA GLU A 206 -8.96 8.91 -13.61
C GLU A 206 -8.38 7.79 -12.76
N SER A 207 -8.71 7.77 -11.48
CA SER A 207 -8.32 6.69 -10.57
C SER A 207 -9.54 5.92 -10.06
N GLY A 208 -9.30 4.67 -9.64
CA GLY A 208 -10.31 3.87 -8.95
C GLY A 208 -10.77 4.44 -7.61
N PHE A 209 -10.04 5.44 -7.08
CA PHE A 209 -10.44 6.24 -5.95
C PHE A 209 -10.96 7.58 -6.46
N LYS A 210 -12.13 7.57 -7.09
CA LYS A 210 -12.90 8.76 -7.45
C LYS A 210 -14.31 8.66 -6.91
N ARG A 211 -14.90 9.83 -6.64
CA ARG A 211 -16.27 9.96 -6.15
C ARG A 211 -17.26 9.87 -7.31
N VAL A 212 -18.35 9.15 -7.12
CA VAL A 212 -19.51 9.24 -8.00
C VAL A 212 -20.36 10.46 -7.63
N THR A 213 -20.70 11.28 -8.61
CA THR A 213 -21.64 12.39 -8.47
C THR A 213 -23.06 11.85 -8.43
N THR A 214 -23.72 11.91 -7.27
CA THR A 214 -25.14 11.56 -7.12
C THR A 214 -25.98 12.83 -7.08
N GLY A 215 -26.99 12.93 -7.96
CA GLY A 215 -28.07 13.92 -7.84
C GLY A 215 -27.75 15.37 -8.24
N GLY A 216 -26.77 15.61 -9.10
CA GLY A 216 -26.56 16.94 -9.71
C GLY A 216 -25.99 18.03 -8.78
N ALA A 217 -25.69 17.72 -7.53
CA ALA A 217 -24.91 18.61 -6.67
C ALA A 217 -23.43 18.53 -7.06
N ALA A 218 -23.03 19.33 -8.05
CA ALA A 218 -21.64 19.62 -8.34
C ALA A 218 -21.03 20.28 -7.10
N GLY A 219 -20.12 19.58 -6.44
CA GLY A 219 -19.49 20.10 -5.23
C GLY A 219 -19.07 19.00 -4.28
N SER A 220 -17.78 18.98 -3.99
CA SER A 220 -17.21 18.28 -2.85
C SER A 220 -16.56 19.31 -1.95
N CYS A 221 -16.62 19.09 -0.64
CA CYS A 221 -15.87 19.90 0.32
C CYS A 221 -14.35 19.83 0.10
N ILE A 222 -13.87 18.86 -0.70
CA ILE A 222 -12.48 18.68 -1.09
C ILE A 222 -12.18 19.04 -2.56
N GLY A 223 -13.07 19.78 -3.24
CA GLY A 223 -12.88 20.25 -4.62
C GLY A 223 -13.33 19.28 -5.72
N GLY A 224 -13.39 19.78 -6.97
CA GLY A 224 -13.90 19.01 -8.12
C GLY A 224 -13.01 17.83 -8.54
N SER A 225 -11.74 17.83 -8.14
CA SER A 225 -10.81 16.75 -8.49
C SER A 225 -11.17 15.40 -7.89
N VAL A 226 -12.00 15.37 -6.85
CA VAL A 226 -12.48 14.13 -6.25
C VAL A 226 -13.25 13.25 -7.24
N GLU A 227 -13.86 13.85 -8.27
CA GLU A 227 -14.67 13.15 -9.28
C GLU A 227 -13.80 12.49 -10.36
N THR A 228 -12.51 12.84 -10.44
CA THR A 228 -11.54 12.25 -11.36
C THR A 228 -10.55 11.38 -10.61
N ASN A 229 -9.93 11.93 -9.57
CA ASN A 229 -8.94 11.24 -8.75
C ASN A 229 -8.88 11.87 -7.37
N ALA A 230 -9.49 11.22 -6.38
CA ALA A 230 -9.56 11.71 -5.01
C ALA A 230 -8.19 11.77 -4.32
N HIS A 231 -7.13 11.14 -4.82
CA HIS A 231 -5.78 11.39 -4.29
C HIS A 231 -5.39 12.86 -4.45
N LEU A 232 -5.70 13.47 -5.60
CA LEU A 232 -5.43 14.88 -5.89
C LEU A 232 -6.23 15.81 -4.97
N ALA A 233 -7.50 15.47 -4.73
CA ALA A 233 -8.37 16.21 -3.82
C ALA A 233 -7.87 16.15 -2.36
N HIS A 234 -7.42 14.99 -1.90
CA HIS A 234 -6.84 14.85 -0.56
C HIS A 234 -5.47 15.52 -0.45
N GLY A 235 -4.62 15.43 -1.49
CA GLY A 235 -3.34 16.13 -1.57
C GLY A 235 -3.52 17.65 -1.46
N TRP A 236 -4.51 18.19 -2.18
CA TRP A 236 -4.94 19.57 -2.07
C TRP A 236 -5.39 19.94 -0.65
N TYR A 237 -6.39 19.23 -0.13
CA TYR A 237 -7.02 19.59 1.14
C TYR A 237 -6.03 19.53 2.30
N LEU A 238 -5.23 18.46 2.40
CA LEU A 238 -4.23 18.28 3.45
C LEU A 238 -3.04 19.23 3.31
N GLY A 239 -2.58 19.49 2.07
CA GLY A 239 -1.49 20.43 1.81
C GLY A 239 -1.83 21.89 2.12
N THR A 240 -3.11 22.25 2.17
CA THR A 240 -3.58 23.62 2.42
C THR A 240 -4.14 23.85 3.83
N GLN A 241 -4.16 22.83 4.71
CA GLN A 241 -4.60 23.03 6.10
C GLN A 241 -3.55 23.76 6.96
N PRO A 242 -3.97 24.48 8.03
CA PRO A 242 -3.07 25.06 9.02
C PRO A 242 -2.13 24.01 9.61
N GLY A 243 -0.82 24.16 9.38
CA GLY A 243 0.22 23.18 9.75
C GLY A 243 0.90 22.49 8.58
N ASN A 244 0.42 22.69 7.34
CA ASN A 244 1.04 22.25 6.08
C ASN A 244 1.59 20.82 6.11
N GLN A 245 0.82 19.86 6.63
CA GLN A 245 1.22 18.46 6.55
C GLN A 245 0.74 17.88 5.22
N PRO A 246 1.62 17.68 4.24
CA PRO A 246 1.23 17.11 2.96
C PRO A 246 0.69 15.69 3.13
N LEU A 247 -0.05 15.21 2.12
CA LEU A 247 -0.56 13.85 2.08
C LEU A 247 0.54 12.84 2.44
N ARG A 248 0.20 11.87 3.28
CA ARG A 248 1.05 10.72 3.58
C ARG A 248 0.29 9.47 3.20
N CYS A 249 0.90 8.61 2.38
CA CYS A 249 0.25 7.37 1.94
C CYS A 249 -0.15 6.49 3.14
N THR A 250 0.64 6.50 4.23
CA THR A 250 0.36 5.70 5.44
C THR A 250 -0.84 6.18 6.24
N TYR A 251 -1.45 7.33 5.92
CA TYR A 251 -2.74 7.73 6.49
C TYR A 251 -3.85 6.76 6.08
N CYS A 252 -3.77 6.25 4.85
CA CYS A 252 -4.79 5.41 4.23
C CYS A 252 -4.32 3.99 3.95
N HIS A 253 -3.03 3.80 3.67
CA HIS A 253 -2.47 2.52 3.28
C HIS A 253 -1.66 1.90 4.41
N VAL A 254 -1.64 0.57 4.46
CA VAL A 254 -0.68 -0.12 5.31
C VAL A 254 0.73 0.15 4.87
N ALA A 255 1.62 0.06 5.84
CA ALA A 255 3.04 0.18 5.66
C ALA A 255 3.59 -0.88 4.68
N VAL A 256 3.12 -2.12 4.76
CA VAL A 256 3.73 -3.26 4.05
C VAL A 256 3.03 -3.52 2.70
N PRO A 257 3.66 -3.30 1.53
CA PRO A 257 2.96 -3.25 0.24
C PRO A 257 2.94 -4.56 -0.54
N HIS A 258 3.12 -5.76 0.05
CA HIS A 258 3.15 -7.02 -0.72
C HIS A 258 1.90 -7.91 -0.57
N GLY A 259 1.09 -7.71 0.47
CA GLY A 259 -0.16 -8.46 0.65
C GLY A 259 -0.98 -7.95 1.83
N TRP A 260 -2.28 -7.74 1.63
CA TRP A 260 -3.16 -7.19 2.66
C TRP A 260 -4.61 -7.68 2.56
N LYS A 261 -5.30 -7.67 3.71
CA LYS A 261 -6.68 -8.17 3.81
C LYS A 261 -7.71 -7.29 3.10
N ASN A 262 -7.50 -5.98 3.05
CA ASN A 262 -8.39 -5.02 2.41
C ASN A 262 -7.89 -4.61 1.03
N LYS A 263 -8.81 -4.17 0.16
CA LYS A 263 -8.46 -3.73 -1.20
C LYS A 263 -7.50 -2.54 -1.14
N VAL A 264 -6.68 -2.42 -2.19
CA VAL A 264 -5.70 -1.33 -2.39
C VAL A 264 -4.89 -0.99 -1.13
N PHE A 265 -4.55 -2.02 -0.33
CA PHE A 265 -3.76 -1.89 0.89
C PHE A 265 -4.41 -0.98 1.97
N LEU A 266 -5.73 -0.80 1.97
CA LEU A 266 -6.39 0.14 2.90
C LEU A 266 -6.29 -0.30 4.37
N ALA A 267 -5.73 0.57 5.21
CA ALA A 267 -5.57 0.41 6.64
C ALA A 267 -6.87 0.81 7.39
N ASN A 268 -7.94 0.04 7.21
CA ASN A 268 -9.24 0.35 7.81
C ASN A 268 -9.23 0.19 9.34
N LEU A 269 -9.32 1.31 10.08
CA LEU A 269 -9.33 1.32 11.53
C LEU A 269 -10.70 0.95 12.16
N ASN A 270 -11.73 0.68 11.34
CA ASN A 270 -12.97 0.04 11.78
C ASN A 270 -12.86 -1.49 11.88
N ASP A 271 -11.83 -2.07 11.28
CA ASP A 271 -11.60 -3.51 11.25
C ASP A 271 -10.10 -3.77 11.46
N VAL A 272 -9.63 -3.54 12.68
CA VAL A 272 -8.31 -3.98 13.12
C VAL A 272 -8.43 -5.34 13.77
N GLY A 273 -7.47 -6.21 13.47
CA GLY A 273 -7.51 -7.59 13.84
C GLY A 273 -6.25 -8.11 14.53
N LEU A 274 -6.08 -9.42 14.40
CA LEU A 274 -4.97 -10.16 14.95
C LEU A 274 -3.60 -9.68 14.42
N GLU A 275 -3.55 -9.01 13.26
CA GLU A 275 -2.36 -8.30 12.75
C GLU A 275 -1.81 -7.25 13.72
N ALA A 276 -2.67 -6.79 14.64
CA ALA A 276 -2.38 -5.83 15.68
C ALA A 276 -2.48 -6.47 17.08
N GLY A 277 -2.62 -7.80 17.17
CA GLY A 277 -2.88 -8.49 18.44
C GLY A 277 -4.25 -8.17 19.04
N LEU A 278 -5.22 -7.80 18.21
CA LEU A 278 -6.59 -7.48 18.63
C LEU A 278 -7.58 -8.54 18.10
N PRO A 279 -8.76 -8.69 18.74
CA PRO A 279 -9.85 -9.49 18.18
C PRO A 279 -10.28 -8.99 16.80
N SER A 280 -10.93 -9.87 16.03
CA SER A 280 -11.52 -9.49 14.74
C SER A 280 -12.51 -8.35 14.80
N GLY A 281 -12.43 -7.44 13.82
CA GLY A 281 -13.40 -6.35 13.68
C GLY A 281 -13.24 -5.26 14.73
N THR A 282 -12.08 -5.19 15.40
CA THR A 282 -11.87 -4.19 16.45
C THR A 282 -11.73 -2.82 15.83
N GLN A 283 -12.63 -1.90 16.18
CA GLN A 283 -12.47 -0.50 15.85
C GLN A 283 -11.48 0.18 16.80
N VAL A 284 -10.48 0.87 16.26
CA VAL A 284 -9.47 1.63 17.00
C VAL A 284 -9.53 3.12 16.65
N ARG A 285 -8.62 3.92 17.24
CA ARG A 285 -8.60 5.38 17.09
C ARG A 285 -9.99 5.96 17.41
N ASN A 286 -10.50 5.61 18.58
CA ASN A 286 -11.81 6.01 19.05
C ASN A 286 -11.69 7.31 19.84
N LYS A 287 -12.50 8.31 19.49
CA LYS A 287 -12.56 9.63 20.12
C LYS A 287 -11.18 10.32 20.26
N THR A 288 -10.31 10.10 19.28
CA THR A 288 -8.99 10.72 19.21
C THR A 288 -8.59 11.06 17.77
N GLU A 289 -7.93 12.21 17.61
CA GLU A 289 -7.34 12.64 16.35
C GLU A 289 -5.91 12.11 16.17
N ALA A 290 -5.32 11.52 17.23
CA ALA A 290 -3.99 10.95 17.18
C ALA A 290 -3.88 9.88 16.08
N ARG A 291 -2.74 9.85 15.41
CA ARG A 291 -2.42 8.80 14.42
C ARG A 291 -2.29 7.45 15.11
N TYR A 292 -2.79 6.40 14.46
CA TYR A 292 -2.70 5.04 14.98
C TYR A 292 -1.40 4.36 14.55
N TYR A 293 -0.63 3.92 15.55
CA TYR A 293 0.60 3.18 15.35
C TYR A 293 0.46 1.78 15.94
N LYS A 294 0.57 0.78 15.07
CA LYS A 294 0.69 -0.61 15.45
C LYS A 294 1.43 -1.34 14.35
N TYR A 295 2.73 -1.37 14.53
CA TYR A 295 3.64 -1.98 13.58
C TYR A 295 3.46 -3.50 13.45
N PRO A 296 3.86 -4.09 12.31
CA PRO A 296 4.48 -3.44 11.14
C PRO A 296 3.49 -2.74 10.21
N TYR A 297 2.19 -2.99 10.34
CA TYR A 297 1.21 -2.61 9.31
C TYR A 297 0.66 -1.18 9.44
N TYR A 298 0.42 -0.71 10.66
CA TYR A 298 -0.15 0.61 10.90
C TYR A 298 0.95 1.59 11.30
N ASN A 299 1.38 2.42 10.35
CA ASN A 299 2.45 3.40 10.53
C ASN A 299 1.91 4.83 10.43
N GLY A 300 1.07 5.19 11.40
CA GLY A 300 0.40 6.48 11.47
C GLY A 300 -0.91 6.52 10.69
N ALA A 301 -1.66 5.42 10.68
CA ALA A 301 -2.93 5.30 9.98
C ALA A 301 -4.02 6.14 10.64
N VAL A 302 -4.95 6.65 9.83
CA VAL A 302 -6.14 7.40 10.30
C VAL A 302 -7.44 6.97 9.62
N LEU A 303 -7.34 6.26 8.49
CA LEU A 303 -8.48 5.88 7.66
C LEU A 303 -9.48 4.99 8.38
N LYS A 304 -10.76 5.36 8.27
CA LYS A 304 -11.90 4.51 8.64
C LYS A 304 -12.82 4.37 7.44
N VAL A 305 -13.04 3.12 7.01
CA VAL A 305 -13.96 2.73 5.93
C VAL A 305 -15.13 2.00 6.57
N ARG A 306 -16.33 2.57 6.41
CA ARG A 306 -17.58 1.98 6.90
C ARG A 306 -18.21 1.05 5.87
N SER A 307 -18.07 1.39 4.59
CA SER A 307 -18.46 0.49 3.50
C SER A 307 -17.53 0.61 2.30
N PHE A 308 -17.18 -0.51 1.68
CA PHE A 308 -16.29 -0.49 0.51
C PHE A 308 -17.11 -0.28 -0.77
N ALA A 309 -16.66 0.66 -1.60
CA ALA A 309 -17.25 0.89 -2.91
C ALA A 309 -16.52 0.10 -4.02
N ARG A 310 -17.23 -0.09 -5.15
CA ARG A 310 -16.57 -0.46 -6.40
C ARG A 310 -15.57 0.63 -6.77
N SER A 311 -14.48 0.22 -7.40
CA SER A 311 -13.48 1.18 -7.87
C SER A 311 -14.15 2.09 -8.89
N GLY A 312 -14.01 3.40 -8.74
CA GLY A 312 -14.72 4.39 -9.55
C GLY A 312 -16.02 4.92 -8.95
N GLU A 313 -16.53 4.33 -7.86
CA GLU A 313 -17.88 4.58 -7.35
C GLU A 313 -17.91 4.97 -5.86
N TRP A 314 -16.84 5.61 -5.37
CA TRP A 314 -16.80 6.01 -3.96
C TRP A 314 -17.78 7.13 -3.65
N LEU A 315 -18.29 7.14 -2.43
CA LEU A 315 -19.04 8.23 -1.82
C LEU A 315 -18.31 8.63 -0.54
N ASP A 316 -18.45 9.88 -0.12
CA ASP A 316 -17.89 10.34 1.15
C ASP A 316 -18.44 9.54 2.34
N THR A 317 -19.72 9.18 2.31
CA THR A 317 -20.39 8.36 3.32
C THR A 317 -19.85 6.93 3.45
N ASN A 318 -19.00 6.47 2.53
CA ASN A 318 -18.23 5.23 2.70
C ASN A 318 -17.16 5.34 3.79
N CYS A 319 -16.73 6.57 4.12
CA CYS A 319 -15.71 6.85 5.10
C CYS A 319 -16.33 7.33 6.41
N GLY A 320 -15.73 6.95 7.54
CA GLY A 320 -16.21 7.33 8.86
C GLY A 320 -16.15 6.24 9.91
N SER A 321 -16.41 6.65 11.15
CA SER A 321 -16.52 5.77 12.31
C SER A 321 -17.71 4.83 12.18
N ALA A 322 -17.54 3.54 12.46
CA ALA A 322 -18.63 2.55 12.31
C ALA A 322 -19.71 2.65 13.41
N GLY A 323 -19.47 3.45 14.44
CA GLY A 323 -20.32 3.60 15.63
C GLY A 323 -19.53 3.35 16.91
N PRO A 324 -20.21 3.12 18.05
CA PRO A 324 -19.54 2.76 19.31
C PRO A 324 -18.59 1.57 19.12
N PRO A 325 -17.36 1.59 19.67
CA PRO A 325 -16.85 2.54 20.68
C PRO A 325 -16.41 3.91 20.15
N GLY A 326 -16.37 4.11 18.83
CA GLY A 326 -16.08 5.40 18.22
C GLY A 326 -17.28 6.33 18.16
N ASN A 327 -17.08 7.49 17.54
CA ASN A 327 -18.06 8.58 17.58
C ASN A 327 -19.21 8.47 16.55
N GLY A 328 -19.17 7.49 15.64
CA GLY A 328 -20.23 7.25 14.64
C GLY A 328 -20.38 8.33 13.56
N ILE A 329 -19.47 9.32 13.51
CA ILE A 329 -19.51 10.38 12.50
C ILE A 329 -18.98 9.83 11.17
N VAL A 330 -19.64 10.21 10.06
CA VAL A 330 -19.35 9.73 8.70
C VAL A 330 -19.25 10.87 7.69
N GLY A 331 -18.77 10.56 6.49
CA GLY A 331 -18.78 11.48 5.36
C GLY A 331 -17.88 12.69 5.51
N SER A 332 -18.23 13.77 4.83
CA SER A 332 -17.54 15.06 4.94
C SER A 332 -17.46 15.61 6.37
N ASN A 333 -18.45 15.33 7.23
CA ASN A 333 -18.38 15.70 8.65
C ASN A 333 -17.27 14.94 9.38
N TRP A 334 -17.06 13.67 9.06
CA TRP A 334 -15.96 12.89 9.59
C TRP A 334 -14.61 13.40 9.07
N MET A 335 -14.54 13.76 7.79
CA MET A 335 -13.28 14.19 7.19
C MET A 335 -12.82 15.58 7.63
N ARG A 336 -13.75 16.51 7.89
CA ARG A 336 -13.48 17.94 8.16
C ARG A 336 -13.36 18.35 9.64
N GLY A 337 -13.59 17.42 10.57
CA GLY A 337 -13.61 17.77 12.00
C GLY A 337 -14.79 18.63 12.44
N SER A 338 -15.82 18.80 11.60
CA SER A 338 -17.02 19.55 11.93
C SER A 338 -17.83 18.86 13.03
N GLY A 339 -18.52 19.65 13.86
CA GLY A 339 -19.54 19.14 14.79
C GLY A 339 -19.02 18.40 16.03
N GLY A 340 -17.82 18.74 16.53
CA GLY A 340 -17.22 18.07 17.69
C GLY A 340 -16.63 16.69 17.37
N ASN A 341 -16.26 16.47 16.11
CA ASN A 341 -15.70 15.22 15.64
C ASN A 341 -14.27 15.02 16.15
N SER A 342 -14.15 14.24 17.23
CA SER A 342 -12.88 13.85 17.83
C SER A 342 -12.13 12.73 17.10
N GLU A 343 -12.58 12.28 15.93
CA GLU A 343 -11.91 11.25 15.11
C GLU A 343 -11.58 11.76 13.71
N ALA A 344 -11.55 13.08 13.53
CA ALA A 344 -11.32 13.70 12.24
C ALA A 344 -9.99 13.28 11.62
N CYS A 345 -9.92 13.32 10.30
CA CYS A 345 -8.67 13.19 9.55
C CYS A 345 -8.17 14.54 9.03
N THR A 346 -8.64 15.66 9.57
CA THR A 346 -8.05 16.99 9.41
C THR A 346 -6.83 17.13 10.28
N ASN A 347 -5.75 17.72 9.76
CA ASN A 347 -4.51 17.96 10.52
C ASN A 347 -4.04 16.75 11.35
N PRO A 348 -3.99 15.53 10.77
CA PRO A 348 -3.45 14.39 11.50
C PRO A 348 -2.02 14.74 11.96
N PRO A 349 -1.76 14.75 13.28
CA PRO A 349 -0.58 15.38 13.90
C PRO A 349 0.72 14.66 13.55
#